data_AF-A0A8T4TKE8-F1
#
_entry.id   AF-A0A8T4TKE8-F1
#
_cell.length_a   1.000
_cell.length_b   1.000
_cell.length_c   1.000
_cell.angle_alpha   90.00
_cell.angle_beta   90.00
_cell.angle_gamma   90.00
#
_symmetry.space_group_name_H-M   'P 1'
#
loop_
_entity.id
_entity.type
_entity.pdbx_description
1 polymer ?
#
loop_
_entity_poly.entity_id
_entity_poly.type
_entity_poly.pdbx_seq_one_letter_code
_entity_poly.pdbx_strand_id
1 'polypeptide(L)'
;MWIEELDRRLNRKKAEITFDPHLFDRKKYWSLDLDKVGEAIRTGKIFEEKCEEPNKICLKRYFGKENITYTVIVRYHKNFIEVKTAWPTIGR
;
A
#
# COMPACT_ATOMS: atom_id res chain seq x y z
N MET A 1 6.05 13.88 13.97
CA MET A 1 5.65 12.63 13.31
C MET A 1 6.00 12.72 11.83
N TRP A 2 7.02 11.98 11.38
CA TRP A 2 7.50 12.03 9.99
C TRP A 2 6.49 11.48 8.97
N ILE A 3 5.63 10.56 9.39
CA ILE A 3 4.56 9.97 8.56
C ILE A 3 3.51 11.01 8.18
N GLU A 4 3.06 11.84 9.14
CA GLU A 4 2.09 12.90 8.85
C GLU A 4 2.65 13.95 7.89
N GLU A 5 3.93 14.28 8.04
CA GLU A 5 4.64 15.21 7.15
C GLU A 5 4.76 14.64 5.72
N LEU A 6 5.08 13.35 5.58
CA LEU A 6 5.05 12.66 4.29
C LEU A 6 3.65 12.66 3.66
N ASP A 7 2.62 12.40 4.45
CA ASP A 7 1.25 12.35 3.97
C ASP A 7 0.72 13.72 3.55
N ARG A 8 1.16 14.79 4.22
CA ARG A 8 0.88 16.17 3.82
C ARG A 8 1.54 16.54 2.49
N ARG A 9 2.77 16.07 2.27
CA ARG A 9 3.53 16.35 1.03
C ARG A 9 2.95 15.63 -0.17
N LEU A 10 2.46 14.40 0.03
CA LEU A 10 1.97 13.56 -1.04
C LEU A 10 0.50 13.19 -0.79
N ASN A 11 -0.42 13.86 -1.50
CA ASN A 11 -1.84 13.54 -1.42
C ASN A 11 -2.12 12.14 -2.00
N ARG A 12 -2.11 11.11 -1.15
CA ARG A 12 -2.35 9.70 -1.50
C ARG A 12 -3.55 9.47 -2.42
N LYS A 13 -4.61 10.26 -2.27
CA LYS A 13 -5.85 10.08 -3.06
C LYS A 13 -5.66 10.40 -4.55
N LYS A 14 -4.68 11.25 -4.87
CA LYS A 14 -4.41 11.74 -6.22
C LYS A 14 -3.03 11.33 -6.75
N ALA A 15 -2.16 10.81 -5.89
CA ALA A 15 -0.82 10.40 -6.28
C ALA A 15 -0.86 9.29 -7.34
N GLU A 16 0.08 9.36 -8.27
CA GLU A 16 0.36 8.26 -9.20
C GLU A 16 0.86 7.05 -8.40
N ILE A 17 0.36 5.85 -8.75
CA ILE A 17 0.73 4.60 -8.10
C ILE A 17 1.47 3.75 -9.12
N THR A 18 2.72 3.41 -8.80
CA THR A 18 3.55 2.51 -9.60
C THR A 18 3.79 1.22 -8.84
N PHE A 19 4.09 0.14 -9.55
CA PHE A 19 4.36 -1.16 -8.96
C PHE A 19 5.80 -1.55 -9.25
N ASP A 20 6.54 -1.90 -8.20
CA ASP A 20 7.87 -2.46 -8.35
C ASP A 20 7.78 -3.79 -9.14
N PRO A 21 8.56 -3.99 -10.21
CA PRO A 21 8.54 -5.25 -10.97
C PRO A 21 8.71 -6.50 -10.10
N HIS A 22 9.51 -6.41 -9.03
CA HIS A 22 9.76 -7.51 -8.11
C HIS A 22 8.52 -7.96 -7.33
N LEU A 23 7.47 -7.14 -7.29
CA LEU A 23 6.16 -7.55 -6.75
C LEU A 23 5.63 -8.78 -7.48
N PHE A 24 5.84 -8.84 -8.81
CA PHE A 24 5.29 -9.87 -9.68
C PHE A 24 6.19 -11.10 -9.84
N ASP A 25 7.42 -11.06 -9.34
CA ASP A 25 8.34 -12.21 -9.40
C ASP A 25 7.83 -13.43 -8.60
N ARG A 26 6.90 -13.21 -7.67
CA ARG A 26 6.35 -14.28 -6.83
C ARG A 26 5.03 -14.78 -7.41
N LYS A 27 4.98 -16.05 -7.78
CA LYS A 27 3.78 -16.75 -8.31
C LYS A 27 2.51 -16.52 -7.48
N LYS A 28 2.64 -16.39 -6.15
CA LYS A 28 1.53 -16.10 -5.21
C LYS A 28 0.85 -14.74 -5.47
N TYR A 29 1.53 -13.84 -6.17
CA TYR A 29 1.09 -12.46 -6.40
C TYR A 29 0.64 -12.18 -7.84
N TRP A 30 0.65 -13.19 -8.72
CA TRP A 30 0.11 -13.07 -10.08
C TRP A 30 -1.40 -12.86 -10.13
N SER A 31 -2.11 -13.28 -9.07
CA SER A 31 -3.55 -13.09 -8.93
C SER A 31 -3.91 -11.90 -8.02
N LEU A 32 -2.98 -10.96 -7.81
CA LEU A 32 -3.29 -9.75 -7.03
C LEU A 32 -4.33 -8.90 -7.76
N ASP A 33 -5.35 -8.51 -7.03
CA ASP A 33 -6.31 -7.50 -7.47
C ASP A 33 -5.66 -6.11 -7.31
N LEU A 34 -5.12 -5.59 -8.42
CA LEU A 34 -4.41 -4.31 -8.44
C LEU A 34 -5.33 -3.12 -8.08
N ASP A 35 -6.63 -3.23 -8.37
CA ASP A 35 -7.60 -2.20 -8.01
C ASP A 35 -7.75 -2.13 -6.49
N LYS A 36 -7.85 -3.28 -5.82
CA LYS A 36 -7.88 -3.34 -4.35
C LYS A 36 -6.58 -2.88 -3.71
N VAL A 37 -5.43 -3.17 -4.33
CA VAL A 37 -4.15 -2.63 -3.86
C VAL A 37 -4.15 -1.09 -3.97
N GLY A 38 -4.57 -0.55 -5.11
CA GLY A 38 -4.70 0.91 -5.30
C GLY A 38 -5.66 1.55 -4.30
N GLU A 39 -6.80 0.92 -4.04
CA GLU A 39 -7.77 1.39 -3.06
C GLU A 39 -7.20 1.34 -1.62
N ALA A 40 -6.50 0.26 -1.27
CA ALA A 40 -5.81 0.14 0.02
C ALA A 40 -4.76 1.24 0.21
N ILE A 41 -4.08 1.67 -0.85
CA ILE A 41 -3.13 2.78 -0.79
C ILE A 41 -3.85 4.11 -0.52
N ARG A 42 -4.94 4.37 -1.25
CA ARG A 42 -5.66 5.65 -1.20
C ARG A 42 -6.45 5.85 0.09
N THR A 43 -6.92 4.77 0.69
CA THR A 43 -7.95 4.83 1.75
C THR A 43 -7.67 3.91 2.93
N GLY A 44 -6.62 3.10 2.88
CA GLY A 44 -6.21 2.22 3.97
C GLY A 44 -5.68 2.99 5.16
N LYS A 45 -5.78 2.36 6.33
CA LYS A 45 -5.18 2.88 7.56
C LYS A 45 -3.69 2.60 7.57
N ILE A 46 -2.91 3.54 8.09
CA ILE A 46 -1.48 3.35 8.30
C ILE A 46 -1.28 2.38 9.44
N PHE A 47 -0.41 1.39 9.23
CA PHE A 47 -0.01 0.42 10.23
C PHE A 47 1.44 0.73 10.64
N GLU A 48 1.58 1.59 11.65
CA GLU A 48 2.84 2.21 12.05
C GLU A 48 3.94 1.21 12.41
N GLU A 49 3.58 0.05 13.00
CA GLU A 49 4.53 -1.01 13.39
C GLU A 49 5.40 -1.54 12.24
N LYS A 50 4.97 -1.37 10.99
CA LYS A 50 5.73 -1.80 9.79
C LYS A 50 6.22 -0.63 8.93
N CYS A 51 6.08 0.60 9.41
CA CYS A 51 6.60 1.79 8.76
C CYS A 51 8.07 2.00 9.13
N GLU A 52 8.85 2.54 8.20
CA GLU A 52 10.28 2.74 8.39
C GLU A 52 10.70 4.04 7.70
N GLU A 53 11.48 4.85 8.41
CA GLU A 53 12.06 6.06 7.84
C GLU A 53 13.01 5.70 6.67
N PRO A 54 13.13 6.56 5.64
CA PRO A 54 12.53 7.89 5.56
C PRO A 54 11.15 7.93 4.88
N ASN A 55 10.69 6.83 4.25
CA ASN A 55 9.54 6.90 3.34
C ASN A 55 8.77 5.58 3.15
N LYS A 56 9.06 4.54 3.93
CA LYS A 56 8.36 3.25 3.82
C LYS A 56 7.14 3.25 4.70
N ILE A 57 5.96 3.09 4.09
CA ILE A 57 4.67 3.12 4.77
C ILE A 57 3.96 1.78 4.56
N CYS A 58 3.36 1.27 5.63
CA CYS A 58 2.51 0.09 5.58
C CYS A 58 1.04 0.51 5.71
N LEU A 59 0.20 0.05 4.78
CA LEU A 59 -1.22 0.37 4.70
C LEU A 59 -2.03 -0.92 4.79
N LYS A 60 -3.14 -0.87 5.54
CA LYS A 60 -4.09 -1.97 5.66
C LYS A 60 -5.50 -1.51 5.32
N ARG A 61 -6.19 -2.29 4.49
CA ARG A 61 -7.60 -2.09 4.18
C ARG A 61 -8.34 -3.42 4.20
N TYR A 62 -9.41 -3.48 4.98
CA TYR A 62 -10.33 -4.61 5.02
C TYR A 62 -11.49 -4.39 4.04
N PHE A 63 -11.69 -5.35 3.15
CA PHE A 63 -12.78 -5.40 2.17
C PHE A 63 -13.85 -6.38 2.68
N GLY A 64 -14.89 -5.83 3.31
CA GLY A 64 -15.87 -6.63 4.04
C GLY A 64 -16.74 -7.53 3.16
N LYS A 65 -16.97 -7.17 1.89
CA LYS A 65 -17.78 -7.98 0.96
C LYS A 65 -17.09 -9.31 0.63
N GLU A 66 -15.77 -9.29 0.54
CA GLU A 66 -14.95 -10.44 0.20
C GLU A 66 -14.27 -11.09 1.41
N ASN A 67 -14.41 -10.50 2.60
CA ASN A 67 -13.74 -10.92 3.82
C ASN A 67 -12.21 -11.03 3.65
N ILE A 68 -11.60 -10.03 3.01
CA ILE A 68 -10.16 -9.99 2.73
C ILE A 68 -9.57 -8.67 3.23
N THR A 69 -8.48 -8.74 3.99
CA THR A 69 -7.62 -7.60 4.29
C THR A 69 -6.43 -7.58 3.33
N TYR A 70 -6.26 -6.46 2.62
CA TYR A 70 -5.03 -6.18 1.90
C TYR A 70 -4.05 -5.45 2.81
N THR A 71 -2.83 -5.96 2.90
CA THR A 71 -1.68 -5.24 3.46
C THR A 71 -0.76 -4.84 2.32
N VAL A 72 -0.39 -3.57 2.27
CA VAL A 72 0.44 -2.99 1.21
C VAL A 72 1.60 -2.25 1.83
N ILE A 73 2.82 -2.56 1.40
CA ILE A 73 4.02 -1.78 1.73
C ILE A 73 4.36 -0.92 0.52
N VAL A 74 4.45 0.38 0.76
CA VAL A 74 4.77 1.37 -0.25
C VAL A 74 5.98 2.19 0.14
N ARG A 75 6.65 2.77 -0.85
CA ARG A 75 7.60 3.87 -0.67
C ARG A 75 7.04 5.15 -1.27
N TYR A 76 7.08 6.21 -0.48
CA TYR A 76 6.68 7.54 -0.94
C TYR A 76 7.85 8.19 -1.66
N HIS A 77 7.62 8.58 -2.90
CA HIS A 77 8.53 9.41 -3.69
C HIS A 77 7.93 10.81 -3.84
N LYS A 78 8.71 11.75 -4.38
CA LYS A 78 8.27 13.15 -4.50
C LYS A 78 6.97 13.31 -5.29
N ASN A 79 6.75 12.49 -6.32
CA ASN A 79 5.62 12.64 -7.25
C ASN A 79 4.70 11.41 -7.32
N PHE A 80 5.12 10.27 -6.79
CA PHE A 80 4.40 9.00 -6.93
C PHE A 80 4.59 8.10 -5.70
N ILE A 81 3.74 7.09 -5.60
CA ILE A 81 3.80 6.04 -4.58
C ILE A 81 4.20 4.75 -5.27
N GLU A 82 5.30 4.16 -4.82
CA GLU A 82 5.79 2.90 -5.35
C GLU A 82 5.36 1.73 -4.45
N VAL A 83 4.63 0.77 -5.01
CA VAL A 83 4.26 -0.46 -4.31
C VAL A 83 5.42 -1.43 -4.32
N LYS A 84 5.99 -1.70 -3.16
CA LYS A 84 7.08 -2.67 -3.00
C LYS A 84 6.56 -4.08 -2.79
N THR A 85 5.50 -4.23 -2.02
CA THR A 85 4.87 -5.54 -1.80
C THR A 85 3.41 -5.38 -1.39
N ALA A 86 2.55 -6.30 -1.79
CA ALA A 86 1.16 -6.36 -1.38
C ALA A 86 0.75 -7.82 -1.19
N TRP A 87 -0.07 -8.08 -0.19
CA TRP A 87 -0.64 -9.41 0.01
C TRP A 87 -2.04 -9.34 0.61
N PRO A 88 -2.96 -10.20 0.14
CA PRO A 88 -4.24 -10.42 0.79
C PRO A 88 -4.10 -11.42 1.95
N THR A 89 -4.87 -11.20 3.00
CA THR A 89 -5.11 -12.14 4.09
C THR A 89 -6.62 -12.32 4.24
N ILE A 90 -7.08 -13.55 4.44
CA ILE A 90 -8.51 -13.81 4.73
C ILE A 90 -8.82 -13.31 6.13
N GLY A 91 -9.94 -12.62 6.29
CA GLY A 91 -10.34 -12.00 7.55
C GLY A 91 -9.87 -10.55 7.68
N ARG A 92 -10.09 -10.01 8.87
CA ARG A 92 -9.80 -8.61 9.23
C ARG A 92 -8.38 -8.43 9.75
#